data_AF-A0A1J3DVN1-F1
#
_entry.id   AF-A0A1J3DVN1-F1
#
_cell.length_a   1.000
_cell.length_b   1.000
_cell.length_c   1.000
_cell.angle_alpha   90.00
_cell.angle_beta   90.00
_cell.angle_gamma   90.00
#
_symmetry.space_group_name_H-M   'P 1'
#
loop_
_entity.id
_entity.type
_entity.pdbx_description
1 polymer ?
#
loop_
_entity_poly.entity_id
_entity_poly.type
_entity_poly.pdbx_seq_one_letter_code
_entity_poly.pdbx_strand_id
1 'polypeptide(L)'
;LFFSNFSLEAFGISMLANEEEPIFGWNGNNGRNLRRRKLLVGEKIEVRSVEEGFLGSWYLGTVIASKKRHRRSVRYDHILSDDSTDFLVETVYVSEVVEGLSSDCTDVCDTLRGRLRPVPPKLEVDRLNLAY
;
A
#
# COMPACT_ATOMS: atom_id res chain seq x y z
N LEU A 1 8.42 51.75 11.38
CA LEU A 1 9.03 52.15 10.09
C LEU A 1 8.58 51.11 9.06
N PHE A 2 7.35 51.26 8.55
CA PHE A 2 7.00 51.84 7.24
C PHE A 2 7.34 50.92 6.03
N PHE A 3 6.28 50.26 5.51
CA PHE A 3 5.91 49.82 4.13
C PHE A 3 6.94 49.02 3.30
N SER A 4 6.58 48.04 2.45
CA SER A 4 5.42 47.94 1.53
C SER A 4 5.36 46.50 0.98
N ASN A 5 4.20 45.85 0.98
CA ASN A 5 3.36 45.60 -0.21
C ASN A 5 4.08 45.06 -1.46
N PHE A 6 3.92 43.76 -1.72
CA PHE A 6 3.90 43.25 -3.10
C PHE A 6 2.68 42.33 -3.24
N SER A 7 1.57 42.92 -3.65
CA SER A 7 0.37 42.22 -4.11
C SER A 7 0.46 42.08 -5.62
N LEU A 8 0.28 40.85 -6.10
CA LEU A 8 -0.21 40.58 -7.44
C LEU A 8 -1.21 39.44 -7.31
N GLU A 9 -2.47 39.83 -7.16
CA GLU A 9 -3.62 39.01 -7.53
C GLU A 9 -3.60 38.70 -9.02
N ALA A 10 -4.00 37.48 -9.36
CA ALA A 10 -5.06 37.14 -10.31
C ALA A 10 -4.70 35.88 -11.10
N PHE A 11 -5.25 34.74 -10.68
CA PHE A 11 -6.21 33.95 -11.45
C PHE A 11 -6.75 32.87 -10.49
N GLY A 12 -8.05 32.92 -10.24
CA GLY A 12 -8.67 32.23 -9.12
C GLY A 12 -8.65 30.71 -9.22
N ILE A 13 -8.69 30.08 -8.04
CA ILE A 13 -9.72 29.10 -7.68
C ILE A 13 -10.07 29.36 -6.22
N SER A 14 -11.32 29.75 -5.98
CA SER A 14 -11.95 29.90 -4.67
C SER A 14 -12.05 28.56 -3.93
N MET A 15 -12.10 28.64 -2.60
CA MET A 15 -12.52 27.56 -1.69
C MET A 15 -13.55 26.60 -2.29
N LEU A 16 -13.29 25.30 -2.16
CA LEU A 16 -14.35 24.33 -1.87
C LEU A 16 -13.78 23.26 -0.94
N ALA A 17 -14.08 23.42 0.35
CA ALA A 17 -13.98 22.35 1.32
C ALA A 17 -14.98 21.28 0.92
N ASN A 18 -14.47 20.10 0.56
CA ASN A 18 -15.06 18.75 0.51
C ASN A 18 -13.89 17.92 -0.08
N GLU A 19 -13.38 16.86 0.52
CA GLU A 19 -14.07 15.60 0.69
C GLU A 19 -13.31 14.75 1.70
N GLU A 20 -14.11 14.04 2.47
CA GLU A 20 -13.78 13.12 3.53
C GLU A 20 -12.83 12.02 3.02
N GLU A 21 -11.72 11.84 3.74
CA GLU A 21 -10.98 10.61 3.96
C GLU A 21 -11.41 9.36 3.13
N PRO A 22 -10.54 8.71 2.33
CA PRO A 22 -10.48 7.26 2.43
C PRO A 22 -9.75 6.96 3.73
N ILE A 23 -10.51 6.95 4.83
CA ILE A 23 -10.09 6.28 6.07
C ILE A 23 -9.83 4.86 5.58
N PHE A 24 -8.56 4.49 5.37
CA PHE A 24 -8.20 3.17 4.87
C PHE A 24 -8.74 2.18 5.90
N GLY A 25 -9.93 1.67 5.60
CA GLY A 25 -10.85 1.12 6.57
C GLY A 25 -10.33 -0.21 7.05
N TRP A 26 -9.48 -0.18 8.07
CA TRP A 26 -9.28 -1.36 8.89
C TRP A 26 -10.51 -1.48 9.78
N ASN A 27 -11.60 -2.05 9.23
CA ASN A 27 -12.69 -2.57 10.03
C ASN A 27 -12.16 -3.75 10.85
N GLY A 28 -11.63 -3.44 12.03
CA GLY A 28 -11.02 -4.35 13.01
C GLY A 28 -12.00 -5.33 13.67
N ASN A 29 -13.20 -5.52 13.12
CA ASN A 29 -14.21 -6.47 13.62
C ASN A 29 -14.49 -7.58 12.60
N ASN A 30 -13.45 -8.20 12.05
CA ASN A 30 -13.63 -9.33 11.15
C ASN A 30 -13.12 -10.61 11.83
N GLY A 31 -14.00 -11.25 12.60
CA GLY A 31 -13.78 -12.63 13.04
C GLY A 31 -13.46 -13.49 11.83
N ARG A 32 -12.17 -13.85 11.67
CA ARG A 32 -11.57 -14.84 10.74
C ARG A 32 -12.46 -15.34 9.59
N ASN A 33 -13.02 -14.43 8.79
CA ASN A 33 -13.78 -14.80 7.60
C ASN A 33 -12.76 -15.08 6.48
N LEU A 34 -12.21 -16.29 6.49
CA LEU A 34 -11.20 -16.81 5.56
C LEU A 34 -11.67 -16.88 4.10
N ARG A 35 -12.92 -16.47 3.80
CA ARG A 35 -13.50 -16.54 2.45
C ARG A 35 -13.49 -15.21 1.69
N ARG A 36 -12.96 -14.13 2.27
CA ARG A 36 -12.85 -12.84 1.58
C ARG A 36 -11.47 -12.68 0.93
N ARG A 37 -11.47 -12.43 -0.38
CA ARG A 37 -10.28 -12.07 -1.15
C ARG A 37 -9.69 -10.77 -0.60
N LYS A 38 -8.37 -10.73 -0.44
CA LYS A 38 -7.61 -9.57 0.05
C LYS A 38 -6.74 -8.99 -1.08
N LEU A 39 -6.17 -7.80 -0.86
CA LEU A 39 -5.19 -7.18 -1.77
C LEU A 39 -5.77 -7.02 -3.18
N LEU A 40 -6.96 -6.44 -3.26
CA LEU A 40 -7.72 -6.29 -4.49
C LEU A 40 -7.07 -5.28 -5.43
N VAL A 41 -7.52 -5.28 -6.69
CA VAL A 41 -7.06 -4.29 -7.68
C VAL A 41 -7.42 -2.89 -7.19
N GLY A 42 -6.47 -1.96 -7.25
CA GLY A 42 -6.56 -0.59 -6.72
C GLY A 42 -6.07 -0.43 -5.29
N GLU A 43 -5.83 -1.52 -4.55
CA GLU A 43 -5.40 -1.45 -3.15
C GLU A 43 -3.92 -1.03 -3.05
N LYS A 44 -3.64 -0.11 -2.11
CA LYS A 44 -2.28 0.26 -1.71
C LYS A 44 -1.72 -0.79 -0.78
N ILE A 45 -0.54 -1.30 -1.12
CA ILE A 45 0.12 -2.39 -0.42
C ILE A 45 1.61 -2.10 -0.30
N GLU A 46 2.27 -2.86 0.55
CA GLU A 46 3.72 -2.91 0.57
C GLU A 46 4.20 -4.28 0.09
N VAL A 47 5.21 -4.29 -0.76
CA VAL A 47 5.84 -5.48 -1.34
C VAL A 47 7.20 -5.68 -0.68
N ARG A 48 7.44 -6.89 -0.19
CA ARG A 48 8.74 -7.29 0.34
C ARG A 48 9.71 -7.56 -0.81
N SER A 49 10.90 -6.94 -0.76
CA SER A 49 12.00 -7.29 -1.66
C SER A 49 12.71 -8.56 -1.19
N VAL A 50 13.06 -9.39 -2.18
CA VAL A 50 13.84 -10.62 -2.03
C VAL A 50 15.21 -10.51 -2.72
N GLU A 51 15.52 -9.35 -3.28
CA GLU A 51 16.77 -9.06 -3.96
C GLU A 51 17.92 -9.01 -2.95
N GLU A 52 19.08 -9.52 -3.35
CA GLU A 52 20.30 -9.46 -2.56
C GLU A 52 20.68 -7.99 -2.30
N GLY A 53 20.85 -7.61 -1.04
CA GLY A 53 21.07 -6.21 -0.62
C GLY A 53 19.80 -5.44 -0.23
N PHE A 54 18.60 -5.90 -0.62
CA PHE A 54 17.31 -5.32 -0.22
C PHE A 54 16.40 -6.31 0.53
N LEU A 55 16.94 -7.47 0.88
CA LEU A 55 16.19 -8.54 1.53
C LEU A 55 15.56 -8.06 2.85
N GLY A 56 14.22 -8.10 2.91
CA GLY A 56 13.47 -7.70 4.11
C GLY A 56 12.95 -6.27 4.10
N SER A 57 13.38 -5.45 3.14
CA SER A 57 12.81 -4.12 2.89
C SER A 57 11.39 -4.23 2.33
N TRP A 58 10.57 -3.23 2.65
CA TRP A 58 9.19 -3.11 2.18
C TRP A 58 9.04 -1.85 1.35
N TYR A 59 8.47 -1.99 0.15
CA TYR A 59 8.29 -0.90 -0.80
C TYR A 59 6.83 -0.70 -1.11
N LEU A 60 6.41 0.56 -1.18
CA LEU A 60 5.03 0.91 -1.43
C LEU A 60 4.67 0.69 -2.90
N GLY A 61 3.49 0.13 -3.12
CA GLY A 61 2.97 -0.14 -4.44
C GLY A 61 1.45 -0.27 -4.47
N THR A 62 0.93 -0.39 -5.70
CA THR A 62 -0.50 -0.46 -5.98
C THR A 62 -0.80 -1.70 -6.80
N VAL A 63 -1.79 -2.49 -6.39
CA VAL A 63 -2.21 -3.66 -7.17
C VAL A 63 -2.92 -3.18 -8.43
N ILE A 64 -2.35 -3.44 -9.60
CA ILE A 64 -2.95 -3.05 -10.89
C ILE A 64 -3.75 -4.19 -11.53
N ALA A 65 -3.45 -5.44 -11.19
CA ALA A 65 -4.19 -6.58 -11.70
C ALA A 65 -4.12 -7.82 -10.78
N SER A 66 -5.19 -8.61 -10.81
CA SER A 66 -5.23 -9.96 -10.25
C SER A 66 -5.35 -10.97 -11.38
N LYS A 67 -4.32 -11.81 -11.53
CA LYS A 67 -4.23 -12.83 -12.58
C LYS A 67 -4.62 -14.20 -12.01
N LYS A 68 -5.03 -15.10 -12.90
CA LYS A 68 -5.28 -16.52 -12.56
C LYS A 68 -4.02 -17.15 -11.93
N ARG A 69 -4.21 -18.18 -11.09
CA ARG A 69 -3.14 -18.90 -10.34
C ARG A 69 -2.43 -18.05 -9.27
N HIS A 70 -3.18 -17.26 -8.49
CA HIS A 70 -2.68 -16.57 -7.29
C HIS A 70 -1.51 -15.63 -7.59
N ARG A 71 -1.64 -14.86 -8.68
CA ARG A 71 -0.64 -13.87 -9.12
C ARG A 71 -1.23 -12.47 -9.05
N ARG A 72 -0.49 -11.53 -8.46
CA ARG A 72 -0.84 -10.11 -8.40
C ARG A 72 0.21 -9.31 -9.17
N SER A 73 -0.23 -8.42 -10.05
CA SER A 73 0.65 -7.44 -10.66
C SER A 73 0.59 -6.16 -9.85
N VAL A 74 1.75 -5.70 -9.40
CA VAL A 74 1.90 -4.56 -8.51
C VAL A 74 2.78 -3.53 -9.21
N ARG A 75 2.32 -2.29 -9.26
CA ARG A 75 3.12 -1.15 -9.71
C ARG A 75 3.73 -0.47 -8.49
N TYR A 76 5.03 -0.25 -8.49
CA TYR A 76 5.70 0.48 -7.43
C TYR A 76 5.43 1.98 -7.54
N ASP A 77 5.40 2.66 -6.40
CA ASP A 77 5.15 4.10 -6.36
C ASP A 77 6.42 4.92 -6.61
N HIS A 78 7.58 4.45 -6.15
CA HIS A 78 8.85 5.19 -6.21
C HIS A 78 9.99 4.43 -6.89
N ILE A 79 9.73 3.26 -7.46
CA ILE A 79 10.73 2.46 -8.18
C ILE A 79 10.40 2.53 -9.68
N LEU A 80 11.38 2.92 -10.48
CA LEU A 80 11.27 2.97 -11.94
C LEU A 80 11.74 1.65 -12.56
N SER A 81 11.27 1.39 -13.77
CA SER A 81 11.82 0.35 -14.63
C SER A 81 13.28 0.66 -14.99
N ASP A 82 13.99 -0.34 -15.51
CA ASP A 82 15.39 -0.21 -15.96
C ASP A 82 15.56 0.91 -17.00
N ASP A 83 14.58 1.06 -17.89
CA ASP A 83 14.56 2.13 -18.89
C ASP A 83 14.26 3.52 -18.32
N SER A 84 13.95 3.64 -17.02
CA SER A 84 13.55 4.87 -16.31
C SER A 84 12.33 5.62 -16.87
N THR A 85 11.66 5.07 -17.89
CA THR A 85 10.50 5.69 -18.56
C THR A 85 9.21 5.57 -17.73
N ASP A 86 9.04 4.44 -17.05
CA ASP A 86 7.82 4.09 -16.34
C ASP A 86 8.12 3.49 -14.96
N PHE A 87 7.10 3.43 -14.11
CA PHE A 87 7.19 2.75 -12.82
C PHE A 87 7.33 1.23 -12.98
N LEU A 88 8.15 0.62 -12.13
CA LEU A 88 8.37 -0.82 -12.12
C LEU A 88 7.05 -1.55 -11.84
N VAL A 89 6.76 -2.56 -12.66
CA VAL A 89 5.64 -3.48 -12.46
C VAL A 89 6.17 -4.88 -12.21
N GLU A 90 5.97 -5.40 -11.00
CA GLU A 90 6.34 -6.77 -10.66
C GLU A 90 5.11 -7.68 -10.60
N THR A 91 5.26 -8.95 -10.98
CA THR A 91 4.24 -9.97 -10.71
C THR A 91 4.66 -10.84 -9.53
N VAL A 92 3.88 -10.74 -8.46
CA VAL A 92 4.12 -11.41 -7.17
C VAL A 92 3.14 -12.57 -6.99
N TYR A 93 3.64 -13.70 -6.48
CA TYR A 93 2.81 -14.83 -6.08
C TYR A 93 2.22 -14.60 -4.68
N VAL A 94 0.95 -14.92 -4.51
CA VAL A 94 0.23 -14.83 -3.24
C VAL A 94 -0.24 -16.20 -2.78
N SER A 95 -0.44 -16.36 -1.47
CA SER A 95 -0.98 -17.58 -0.90
C SER A 95 -2.49 -17.70 -1.15
N GLU A 96 -3.00 -18.92 -1.07
CA GLU A 96 -4.44 -19.21 -1.21
C GLU A 96 -5.32 -18.46 -0.19
N VAL A 97 -4.77 -18.16 0.99
CA VAL A 97 -5.41 -17.33 2.02
C VAL A 97 -5.76 -15.93 1.49
N VAL A 98 -4.95 -15.36 0.62
CA VAL A 98 -5.23 -14.06 -0.02
C VAL A 98 -6.36 -14.17 -1.04
N GLU A 99 -6.50 -15.33 -1.68
CA GLU A 99 -7.61 -15.61 -2.61
C GLU A 99 -8.87 -16.14 -1.90
N GLY A 100 -8.84 -16.29 -0.58
CA GLY A 100 -9.98 -16.80 0.20
C GLY A 100 -10.26 -18.29 -0.04
N LEU A 101 -9.28 -19.03 -0.55
CA LEU A 101 -9.36 -20.47 -0.77
C LEU A 101 -8.82 -21.19 0.48
N SER A 102 -9.63 -22.09 1.02
CA SER A 102 -9.27 -22.93 2.17
C SER A 102 -8.75 -24.25 1.62
N SER A 103 -7.44 -24.40 1.47
CA SER A 103 -6.88 -25.74 1.26
C SER A 103 -6.52 -26.36 2.60
N ASP A 104 -7.06 -27.55 2.85
CA ASP A 104 -6.68 -28.43 3.96
C ASP A 104 -5.36 -29.18 3.68
N CYS A 105 -4.60 -28.85 2.62
CA CYS A 105 -3.27 -29.44 2.42
C CYS A 105 -2.15 -28.54 2.97
N THR A 106 -1.47 -29.06 3.98
CA THR A 106 -0.20 -28.55 4.50
C THR A 106 0.90 -28.78 3.47
N ASP A 107 1.01 -27.90 2.49
CA ASP A 107 2.24 -27.77 1.71
C ASP A 107 2.94 -26.48 2.16
N VAL A 108 3.87 -26.68 3.09
CA VAL A 108 4.61 -25.60 3.75
C VAL A 108 5.65 -25.08 2.77
N CYS A 109 5.34 -23.97 2.11
CA CYS A 109 6.37 -23.18 1.42
C CYS A 109 6.91 -22.12 2.40
N ASP A 110 8.06 -22.42 2.99
CA ASP A 110 8.76 -21.79 4.13
C ASP A 110 9.18 -20.30 3.99
N THR A 111 8.25 -19.36 3.72
CA THR A 111 8.52 -17.90 3.82
C THR A 111 7.47 -17.16 4.63
N LEU A 112 7.25 -17.59 5.88
CA LEU A 112 6.22 -17.22 6.89
C LEU A 112 5.85 -15.72 7.06
N ARG A 113 6.57 -14.80 6.43
CA ARG A 113 6.20 -13.40 6.25
C ARG A 113 5.85 -13.20 4.77
N GLY A 114 4.56 -13.25 4.46
CA GLY A 114 4.04 -13.15 3.09
C GLY A 114 4.63 -11.96 2.31
N ARG A 115 4.74 -12.10 0.97
CA ARG A 115 5.37 -11.07 0.12
C ARG A 115 4.64 -9.73 0.11
N LEU A 116 3.35 -9.71 0.44
CA LEU A 116 2.50 -8.55 0.38
C LEU A 116 1.84 -8.29 1.74
N ARG A 117 1.73 -7.02 2.14
CA ARG A 117 0.97 -6.57 3.32
C ARG A 117 0.20 -5.28 3.04
N PRO A 118 -0.90 -5.00 3.75
CA PRO A 118 -1.53 -3.68 3.69
C PRO A 118 -0.57 -2.61 4.23
N VAL A 119 -0.74 -1.36 3.78
CA VAL A 119 0.01 -0.22 4.30
C VAL A 119 -0.34 -0.05 5.79
N PRO A 120 0.67 0.07 6.69
CA PRO A 120 0.42 0.31 8.10
C PRO A 120 -0.45 1.56 8.32
N PRO A 121 -1.36 1.55 9.31
CA PRO A 121 -2.16 2.73 9.62
C PRO A 121 -1.23 3.87 10.04
N LYS A 122 -1.56 5.10 9.60
CA LYS A 122 -0.83 6.30 10.02
C LYS A 122 -1.11 6.51 11.51
N LEU A 123 -0.09 6.33 12.33
CA LEU A 123 -0.18 6.63 13.75
C LEU A 123 0.14 8.12 13.94
N GLU A 124 -0.84 8.90 14.37
CA GLU A 124 -0.58 10.24 14.90
C GLU A 124 -0.01 10.07 16.31
N VAL A 125 1.33 10.08 16.42
CA VAL A 125 1.97 10.09 17.73
C VAL A 125 1.82 11.49 18.30
N ASP A 126 0.86 11.64 19.21
CA ASP A 126 0.75 12.85 20.01
C ASP A 126 2.09 13.12 20.69
N ARG A 127 2.66 14.29 20.41
CA ARG A 127 4.02 14.70 20.81
C ARG A 127 4.25 14.73 22.34
N LEU A 128 3.24 14.42 23.14
CA LEU A 128 3.22 14.62 24.59
C LEU A 128 3.13 13.32 25.42
N ASN A 129 3.14 12.13 24.81
CA ASN A 129 3.01 10.86 25.52
C ASN A 129 4.29 10.01 25.57
N LEU A 130 5.46 10.60 25.35
CA LEU A 130 6.72 9.94 25.67
C LEU A 130 7.03 10.18 27.16
N ALA A 131 6.41 9.40 28.04
CA ALA A 131 6.81 9.35 29.43
C ALA A 131 8.21 8.70 29.50
N TYR A 132 9.18 9.46 29.99
CA TYR A 132 10.57 9.05 30.21
C TYR A 132 10.73 8.39 31.59
#